data_AF-A0A1M5YMS6-F1
#
_entry.id   AF-A0A1M5YMS6-F1
#
_cell.length_a   1.000
_cell.length_b   1.000
_cell.length_c   1.000
_cell.angle_alpha   90.00
_cell.angle_beta   90.00
_cell.angle_gamma   90.00
#
_symmetry.space_group_name_H-M   'P 1'
#
loop_
_entity.id
_entity.type
_entity.pdbx_description
1 polymer ?
#
loop_
_entity_poly.entity_id
_entity_poly.type
_entity_poly.pdbx_seq_one_letter_code
_entity_poly.pdbx_strand_id
1 'polypeptide(L)' 'MKTTMKAILVNLSDEQKAILNNLMLVFCTAIRYSFKRLLEGQFIGDIEKVVAHKYNLNIRQAKDAAESARQTIAS' A
#
# COMPACT_ATOMS: atom_id res chain seq x y z
N MET A 1 2.86 -3.40 -22.37
CA MET A 1 3.54 -2.44 -21.46
C MET A 1 2.45 -1.68 -20.71
N LYS A 2 2.39 -1.72 -19.38
CA LYS A 2 1.43 -0.92 -18.60
C LYS A 2 2.05 0.45 -18.35
N THR A 3 1.40 1.51 -18.78
CA THR A 3 1.89 2.89 -18.64
C THR A 3 1.35 3.47 -17.33
N THR A 4 2.23 3.97 -16.48
CA THR A 4 1.86 4.65 -15.23
C THR A 4 2.14 6.14 -15.40
N MET A 5 1.16 7.00 -15.08
CA MET A 5 1.28 8.45 -15.18
C MET A 5 1.20 9.07 -13.79
N LYS A 6 2.09 10.03 -13.51
CA LYS A 6 2.01 10.86 -12.30
C LYS A 6 0.96 11.94 -12.52
N ALA A 7 0.00 12.06 -11.60
CA ALA A 7 -1.02 13.10 -11.60
C ALA A 7 -0.95 13.90 -10.30
N ILE A 8 -1.39 15.16 -10.36
CA ILE A 8 -1.46 16.06 -9.20
C ILE A 8 -2.93 16.35 -8.92
N LEU A 9 -3.35 16.15 -7.68
CA LEU A 9 -4.67 16.58 -7.21
C LEU A 9 -4.60 18.08 -6.86
N VAL A 10 -5.44 18.88 -7.52
CA VAL A 10 -5.57 20.32 -7.29
C VAL A 10 -6.94 20.63 -6.68
N ASN A 11 -7.01 21.66 -5.83
CA ASN A 11 -8.26 22.16 -5.21
C ASN A 11 -9.08 21.08 -4.46
N LEU A 12 -8.45 20.40 -3.51
CA LEU A 12 -9.14 19.41 -2.65
C LEU A 12 -10.04 20.09 -1.61
N SER A 13 -11.29 19.66 -1.51
CA SER A 13 -12.16 20.00 -0.39
C SER A 13 -11.68 19.32 0.91
N ASP A 14 -12.13 19.80 2.06
CA ASP A 14 -11.71 19.22 3.35
C ASP A 14 -12.23 17.79 3.55
N GLU A 15 -13.41 17.47 3.00
CA GLU A 15 -13.94 16.10 2.98
C GLU A 15 -13.05 15.16 2.13
N GLN A 16 -12.64 15.60 0.94
CA GLN A 16 -11.75 14.84 0.07
C GLN A 16 -10.38 14.61 0.71
N LYS A 17 -9.85 15.61 1.43
CA LYS A 17 -8.61 15.46 2.21
C LYS A 17 -8.77 14.42 3.32
N ALA A 18 -9.89 14.44 4.05
CA ALA A 18 -10.14 13.46 5.11
C ALA A 18 -10.20 12.03 4.56
N ILE A 19 -10.87 11.83 3.43
CA ILE A 19 -10.92 10.53 2.73
C ILE A 19 -9.52 10.09 2.31
N LEU A 20 -8.74 11.00 1.70
CA LEU A 20 -7.37 10.70 1.26
C LEU A 20 -6.46 10.35 2.44
N ASN A 21 -6.55 11.11 3.53
CA ASN A 21 -5.76 10.85 4.75
C ASN A 21 -6.09 9.48 5.35
N ASN A 22 -7.37 9.10 5.38
CA ASN A 22 -7.77 7.77 5.85
C ASN A 22 -7.23 6.66 4.93
N LEU A 23 -7.35 6.85 3.60
CA LEU A 23 -6.79 5.90 2.63
C LEU A 23 -5.27 5.74 2.79
N MET A 24 -4.56 6.86 2.96
CA MET A 24 -3.12 6.87 3.21
C MET A 24 -2.75 6.20 4.53
N LEU A 25 -3.52 6.43 5.60
CA LEU A 25 -3.32 5.79 6.89
C LEU A 25 -3.41 4.26 6.78
N VAL A 26 -4.46 3.76 6.12
CA VAL A 26 -4.65 2.32 5.88
C VAL A 26 -3.50 1.78 5.03
N PHE A 27 -3.12 2.47 3.96
CA PHE A 27 -2.04 2.06 3.07
C PHE A 27 -0.68 2.01 3.78
N CYS A 28 -0.32 3.04 4.56
CA CYS A 28 0.91 3.06 5.36
C CYS A 28 0.92 1.95 6.42
N THR A 29 -0.23 1.64 7.02
CA THR A 29 -0.37 0.54 7.96
C THR A 29 -0.14 -0.82 7.28
N ALA A 30 -0.65 -0.99 6.07
CA ALA A 30 -0.40 -2.17 5.24
C ALA A 30 1.09 -2.35 4.90
N ILE A 31 1.79 -1.27 4.52
CA ILE A 31 3.25 -1.30 4.31
C ILE A 31 3.97 -1.78 5.57
N ARG A 32 3.66 -1.19 6.73
CA ARG A 32 4.28 -1.56 8.01
C ARG A 32 4.05 -3.03 8.35
N TYR A 33 2.85 -3.53 8.12
CA TYR A 33 2.53 -4.94 8.30
C TYR A 33 3.36 -5.83 7.37
N SER A 34 3.38 -5.52 6.08
CA SER A 34 4.15 -6.27 5.08
C SER A 34 5.63 -6.28 5.40
N PHE A 35 6.20 -5.15 5.80
CA PHE A 35 7.60 -5.01 6.19
C PHE A 35 7.97 -6.00 7.29
N LYS A 36 7.18 -6.05 8.37
CA LYS A 36 7.41 -6.99 9.47
C LYS A 36 7.35 -8.45 8.99
N ARG A 37 6.37 -8.79 8.16
CA ARG A 37 6.19 -10.17 7.63
C ARG A 37 7.33 -10.58 6.69
N LEU A 38 7.82 -9.66 5.87
CA LEU A 38 8.97 -9.90 4.99
C LEU A 38 10.24 -10.15 5.81
N LEU A 39 10.46 -9.42 6.91
CA LEU A 39 11.57 -9.68 7.83
C LEU A 39 11.47 -11.04 8.53
N GLU A 40 10.25 -11.53 8.76
CA GLU A 40 9.98 -12.88 9.27
C GLU A 40 10.15 -13.97 8.20
N GLY A 41 10.52 -13.62 6.96
CA GLY A 41 10.77 -14.57 5.87
C GLY A 41 9.51 -15.07 5.15
N GLN A 42 8.35 -14.44 5.37
CA GLN A 42 7.13 -14.84 4.66
C GLN A 42 7.18 -14.52 3.17
N PHE A 43 6.55 -15.39 2.37
CA PHE A 43 6.46 -15.21 0.93
C PHE A 43 5.59 -14.01 0.54
N ILE A 44 6.09 -13.15 -0.33
CA ILE A 44 5.43 -11.89 -0.71
C ILE A 44 4.02 -12.10 -1.28
N GLY A 45 3.81 -13.14 -2.10
CA GLY A 45 2.50 -13.41 -2.70
C GLY A 45 1.41 -13.79 -1.70
N ASP A 46 1.78 -14.31 -0.53
CA ASP A 46 0.82 -14.60 0.54
C ASP A 46 0.53 -13.35 1.37
N ILE A 47 1.56 -12.54 1.63
CA ILE A 47 1.41 -11.22 2.28
C ILE A 47 0.43 -10.36 1.48
N GLU A 48 0.55 -10.30 0.15
CA GLU A 48 -0.34 -9.54 -0.73
C GLU A 48 -1.82 -9.92 -0.54
N LYS A 49 -2.13 -11.22 -0.49
CA LYS A 49 -3.51 -11.72 -0.30
C LYS A 49 -4.04 -11.36 1.09
N VAL A 50 -3.21 -11.56 2.12
CA VAL A 50 -3.58 -11.23 3.50
C VAL A 50 -3.80 -9.73 3.65
N VAL A 51 -2.93 -8.89 3.08
CA VAL A 51 -3.03 -7.43 3.14
C VAL A 51 -4.29 -6.94 2.43
N ALA A 52 -4.60 -7.47 1.24
CA ALA A 52 -5.81 -7.11 0.50
C ALA A 52 -7.06 -7.35 1.36
N HIS A 53 -7.18 -8.54 1.96
CA HIS A 53 -8.33 -8.89 2.79
C HIS A 53 -8.34 -8.13 4.13
N LYS A 54 -7.20 -8.04 4.81
CA LYS A 54 -7.09 -7.46 6.16
C LYS A 54 -7.35 -5.96 6.19
N TYR A 55 -6.88 -5.24 5.18
CA TYR A 55 -6.99 -3.79 5.10
C TYR A 55 -8.05 -3.32 4.11
N ASN A 56 -8.87 -4.24 3.58
CA ASN A 56 -9.88 -3.99 2.55
C ASN A 56 -9.31 -3.19 1.36
N LEU A 57 -8.08 -3.50 0.97
CA LEU A 57 -7.38 -2.88 -0.15
C LEU A 57 -7.63 -3.68 -1.41
N ASN A 58 -7.71 -2.99 -2.55
CA ASN A 58 -7.73 -3.72 -3.82
C ASN A 58 -6.38 -4.43 -4.03
N ILE A 59 -6.39 -5.50 -4.82
CA ILE A 59 -5.20 -6.35 -4.99
C ILE A 59 -3.99 -5.60 -5.56
N ARG A 60 -4.20 -4.51 -6.31
CA ARG A 60 -3.11 -3.68 -6.83
C ARG A 60 -2.48 -2.86 -5.71
N GLN A 61 -3.28 -2.20 -4.88
CA GLN A 61 -2.80 -1.48 -3.70
C GLN A 61 -2.06 -2.40 -2.73
N ALA A 62 -2.58 -3.62 -2.50
CA ALA A 62 -1.91 -4.59 -1.63
C ALA A 62 -0.53 -5.00 -2.16
N LYS A 63 -0.42 -5.22 -3.48
CA LYS A 63 0.85 -5.47 -4.18
C LYS A 63 1.81 -4.29 -4.05
N ASP A 64 1.33 -3.08 -4.31
CA ASP A 64 2.15 -1.87 -4.21
C ASP A 64 2.65 -1.64 -2.76
N ALA A 65 1.83 -1.95 -1.75
CA ALA A 65 2.22 -1.86 -0.34
C ALA A 65 3.28 -2.91 0.03
N ALA A 66 3.11 -4.16 -0.39
CA ALA A 66 4.07 -5.24 -0.15
C ALA A 66 5.41 -4.98 -0.87
N GLU A 67 5.35 -4.49 -2.11
CA GLU A 67 6.52 -4.13 -2.90
C GLU A 67 7.25 -2.92 -2.32
N SER A 68 6.53 -1.89 -1.87
CA SER A 68 7.12 -0.73 -1.17
C SER A 68 7.87 -1.16 0.09
N ALA A 69 7.30 -2.11 0.86
CA ALA A 69 7.97 -2.67 2.02
C ALA A 69 9.24 -3.45 1.63
N ARG A 70 9.20 -4.26 0.58
CA ARG A 70 10.37 -4.99 0.06
C ARG A 70 11.49 -4.05 -0.40
N GLN A 71 11.14 -3.00 -1.13
CA GLN A 71 12.10 -1.98 -1.58
C GLN A 71 12.73 -1.23 -0.40
N THR A 72 11.95 -0.95 0.64
CA THR A 72 12.47 -0.32 1.87
C THR A 72 13.49 -1.20 2.59
N ILE A 73 13.33 -2.53 2.55
CA ILE A 73 14.30 -3.49 3.13
C ILE A 73 15.58 -3.57 2.28
N ALA A 74 15.44 -3.45 0.96
CA ALA A 74 16.55 -3.58 0.01
C ALA A 74 17.36 -2.29 -0.17
N SER A 75 16.86 -1.15 0.31
CA SER A 75 17.54 0.15 0.28
C SER A 75 18.49 0.33 1.45
#